data_AF-A0A5E9D082-F1
#
_entry.id   AF-A0A5E9D082-F1
#
_cell.length_a   1.000
_cell.length_b   1.000
_cell.length_c   1.000
_cell.angle_alpha   90.00
_cell.angle_beta   90.00
_cell.angle_gamma   90.00
#
_symmetry.space_group_name_H-M   'P 1'
#
loop_
_entity.id
_entity.type
_entity.pdbx_description
1 polymer ?
#
loop_
_entity_poly.entity_id
_entity_poly.type
_entity_poly.pdbx_seq_one_letter_code
_entity_poly.pdbx_strand_id
1 'polypeptide(L)'
;MRQWNCVERNEIASLLNRGLTAAQIAVRYEGRTRASIIGLVNRDESLRRIGFKHTMDWSHKVAEDYQERRAAAETRRRQGLAIFRKRGMPEWALGIVADVCDRHGVCPSDVAGSTRFRPLVQARSEAMYLVKSKKPSLSNSQIARWFGRDNTTALHSMARYQERTGAPKLVGYDIDTKRLRQAAKQS
;
A
#
# COMPACT_ATOMS: atom_id res chain seq x y z
N MET A 1 -14.04 20.76 -31.68
CA MET A 1 -13.30 21.46 -30.59
C MET A 1 -13.29 22.95 -30.89
N ARG A 2 -13.83 23.80 -30.00
CA ARG A 2 -13.82 25.26 -30.18
C ARG A 2 -12.37 25.76 -30.17
N GLN A 3 -11.93 26.39 -31.26
CA GLN A 3 -10.60 26.97 -31.37
C GLN A 3 -10.45 28.20 -30.46
N TRP A 4 -9.21 28.47 -30.03
CA TRP A 4 -8.88 29.65 -29.22
C TRP A 4 -8.70 30.86 -30.12
N ASN A 5 -9.53 31.89 -29.91
CA ASN A 5 -9.43 33.13 -30.68
C ASN A 5 -8.31 34.05 -30.15
N CYS A 6 -7.96 35.09 -30.90
CA CYS A 6 -6.86 35.99 -30.54
C CYS A 6 -7.12 36.77 -29.24
N VAL A 7 -8.38 37.11 -28.94
CA VAL A 7 -8.78 37.82 -27.71
C VAL A 7 -8.55 36.93 -26.49
N GLU A 8 -9.01 35.68 -26.54
CA GLU A 8 -8.82 34.67 -25.48
C GLU A 8 -7.33 34.41 -25.23
N ARG A 9 -6.50 34.37 -26.28
CA ARG A 9 -5.04 34.20 -26.12
C ARG A 9 -4.38 35.40 -25.44
N ASN A 10 -4.74 36.62 -25.82
CA ASN A 10 -4.23 37.84 -25.19
C ASN A 10 -4.63 37.95 -23.71
N GLU A 11 -5.86 37.55 -23.40
CA GLU A 11 -6.32 37.49 -22.02
C GLU A 11 -5.54 36.45 -21.22
N ILE A 12 -5.35 35.23 -21.76
CA ILE A 12 -4.53 34.19 -21.13
C ILE A 12 -3.09 34.67 -20.92
N ALA A 13 -2.49 35.37 -21.88
CA ALA A 13 -1.16 35.97 -21.73
C ALA A 13 -1.10 36.93 -20.52
N SER A 14 -2.11 37.79 -20.36
CA SER A 14 -2.22 38.68 -19.20
C SER A 14 -2.35 37.91 -17.89
N LEU A 15 -3.14 36.83 -17.86
CA LEU A 15 -3.31 35.98 -16.68
C LEU A 15 -2.03 35.22 -16.31
N LEU A 16 -1.26 34.76 -17.30
CA LEU A 16 0.04 34.14 -17.08
C LEU A 16 1.07 35.13 -16.51
N ASN A 17 1.11 36.36 -17.04
CA ASN A 17 1.98 37.43 -16.50
C ASN A 17 1.66 37.74 -15.03
N ARG A 18 0.37 37.70 -14.66
CA ARG A 18 -0.12 37.81 -13.28
C ARG A 18 0.18 36.58 -12.41
N GLY A 19 0.79 35.53 -12.96
CA GLY A 19 1.23 34.33 -12.25
C GLY A 19 0.12 33.32 -11.96
N LEU A 20 -1.00 33.36 -12.69
CA LEU A 20 -2.07 32.39 -12.48
C LEU A 20 -1.68 31.00 -13.01
N THR A 21 -2.12 29.98 -12.29
CA THR A 21 -1.98 28.57 -12.69
C THR A 21 -2.98 28.19 -13.77
N ALA A 22 -2.69 27.13 -14.52
CA ALA A 22 -3.60 26.58 -15.53
C ALA A 22 -5.00 26.25 -14.98
N ALA A 23 -5.11 25.85 -13.71
CA ALA A 23 -6.40 25.55 -13.08
C ALA A 23 -7.20 26.84 -12.81
N GLN A 24 -6.56 27.88 -12.30
CA GLN A 24 -7.19 29.17 -12.03
C GLN A 24 -7.64 29.87 -13.32
N ILE A 25 -6.88 29.72 -14.40
CA ILE A 25 -7.27 30.23 -15.72
C ILE A 25 -8.46 29.44 -16.26
N ALA A 26 -8.46 28.11 -16.15
CA ALA A 26 -9.54 27.26 -16.69
C ALA A 26 -10.93 27.59 -16.10
N VAL A 27 -11.01 27.91 -14.80
CA VAL A 27 -12.28 28.28 -14.13
C VAL A 27 -12.93 29.53 -14.74
N ARG A 28 -12.17 30.37 -15.45
CA ARG A 28 -12.69 31.60 -16.09
C ARG A 28 -13.29 31.35 -17.47
N TYR A 29 -13.10 30.17 -18.05
CA TYR A 29 -13.61 29.84 -19.37
C TYR A 29 -14.53 28.63 -19.28
N GLU A 30 -15.82 28.85 -19.56
CA GLU A 30 -16.84 27.80 -19.52
C GLU A 30 -16.49 26.64 -20.47
N GLY A 31 -16.59 25.41 -19.96
CA GLY A 31 -16.29 24.19 -20.71
C GLY A 31 -14.81 23.96 -21.04
N ARG A 32 -13.87 24.72 -20.45
CA ARG A 32 -12.43 24.52 -20.64
C ARG A 32 -11.80 23.82 -19.43
N THR A 33 -10.96 22.83 -19.70
CA THR A 33 -10.23 22.10 -18.66
C THR A 33 -8.82 22.67 -18.46
N ARG A 34 -8.24 22.42 -17.28
CA ARG A 34 -6.81 22.69 -17.01
C ARG A 34 -5.90 22.16 -18.11
N ALA A 35 -6.15 20.94 -18.60
CA ALA A 35 -5.37 20.31 -19.66
C ALA A 35 -5.48 21.05 -21.00
N SER A 36 -6.66 21.61 -21.31
CA SER A 36 -6.86 22.44 -22.51
C SER A 36 -6.02 23.72 -22.47
N ILE A 37 -5.95 24.38 -21.31
CA ILE A 37 -5.10 25.56 -21.08
C ILE A 37 -3.61 25.20 -21.20
N ILE A 38 -3.17 24.12 -20.56
CA ILE A 38 -1.77 23.63 -20.68
C ILE A 38 -1.42 23.32 -22.13
N GLY A 39 -2.31 22.63 -22.84
CA GLY A 39 -2.13 22.30 -24.25
C GLY A 39 -2.06 23.54 -25.13
N LEU A 40 -2.84 24.58 -24.86
CA LEU A 40 -2.74 25.86 -25.57
C LEU A 40 -1.38 26.52 -25.32
N VAL A 41 -1.00 26.70 -24.04
CA VAL A 41 0.24 27.40 -23.65
C VAL A 41 1.48 26.69 -24.20
N ASN A 42 1.48 25.36 -24.29
CA ASN A 42 2.60 24.61 -24.85
C ASN A 42 2.69 24.70 -26.39
N ARG A 43 1.56 24.88 -27.08
CA ARG A 43 1.49 24.93 -28.56
C ARG A 43 1.66 26.33 -29.12
N ASP A 44 1.22 27.36 -28.39
CA ASP A 44 1.35 28.76 -28.81
C ASP A 44 2.69 29.32 -28.33
N GLU A 45 3.54 29.72 -29.27
CA GLU A 45 4.91 30.16 -28.97
C GLU A 45 4.94 31.41 -28.07
N SER A 46 3.99 32.32 -28.23
CA SER A 46 3.92 33.57 -27.45
C SER A 46 3.57 33.31 -25.99
N LEU A 47 2.62 32.40 -25.75
CA LEU A 47 2.20 32.01 -24.40
C LEU A 47 3.25 31.13 -23.72
N ARG A 48 3.93 30.27 -24.50
CA ARG A 48 5.01 29.42 -23.99
C ARG A 48 6.18 30.22 -23.44
N ARG A 49 6.50 31.36 -24.06
CA ARG A 49 7.56 32.27 -23.58
C ARG A 49 7.23 32.89 -22.22
N ILE A 50 5.96 33.16 -21.94
CA ILE A 50 5.52 33.63 -20.63
C ILE A 50 5.56 32.47 -19.62
N GLY A 51 5.03 31.32 -20.04
CA GLY A 51 4.97 30.11 -19.23
C GLY A 51 4.04 30.22 -18.03
N PHE A 52 3.75 29.10 -17.39
CA PHE A 52 3.19 29.14 -16.04
C PHE A 52 4.33 29.49 -15.09
N LYS A 53 4.16 30.53 -14.27
CA LYS A 53 5.07 30.75 -13.13
C LYS A 53 4.97 29.52 -12.24
N HIS A 54 5.98 28.67 -12.30
CA HIS A 54 6.11 27.57 -11.37
C HIS A 54 6.21 28.19 -9.98
N THR A 55 5.27 27.87 -9.10
CA THR A 55 5.55 27.88 -7.67
C THR A 55 6.63 26.82 -7.46
N MET A 56 7.90 27.23 -7.53
CA MET A 56 9.09 26.41 -7.29
C MET A 56 9.06 25.69 -5.92
N ASP A 57 8.11 26.08 -5.07
CA ASP A 57 7.87 25.54 -3.73
C ASP A 57 7.15 24.18 -3.71
N TRP A 58 6.44 23.79 -4.78
CA TRP A 58 5.65 22.53 -4.77
C TRP A 58 6.48 21.27 -5.01
N SER A 59 7.51 21.33 -5.88
CA SER A 59 8.32 20.14 -6.21
C SER A 59 9.26 19.73 -5.07
N HIS A 60 9.85 20.70 -4.38
CA HIS A 60 10.66 20.43 -3.19
C HIS A 60 9.80 19.89 -2.03
N LYS A 61 8.64 20.51 -1.76
CA LYS A 61 7.71 20.02 -0.74
C LYS A 61 7.17 18.62 -1.04
N VAL A 62 6.89 18.30 -2.31
CA VAL A 62 6.45 16.95 -2.70
C VAL A 62 7.58 15.93 -2.60
N ALA A 63 8.82 16.31 -2.95
CA ALA A 63 9.98 15.43 -2.79
C ALA A 63 10.29 15.17 -1.31
N GLU A 64 10.28 16.21 -0.48
CA GLU A 64 10.48 16.14 0.97
C GLU A 64 9.38 15.29 1.64
N ASP A 65 8.10 15.55 1.36
CA ASP A 65 6.96 14.74 1.83
C ASP A 65 7.08 13.27 1.38
N TYR A 66 7.58 13.00 0.17
CA TYR A 66 7.86 11.63 -0.27
C TYR A 66 8.99 10.98 0.52
N GLN A 67 10.11 11.68 0.73
CA GLN A 67 11.23 11.18 1.53
C GLN A 67 10.81 10.93 2.98
N GLU A 68 10.04 11.84 3.58
CA GLU A 68 9.50 11.70 4.93
C GLU A 68 8.57 10.50 5.04
N ARG A 69 7.64 10.32 4.10
CA ARG A 69 6.75 9.15 4.05
C ARG A 69 7.55 7.85 3.91
N ARG A 70 8.60 7.86 3.08
CA ARG A 70 9.49 6.69 2.90
C ARG A 70 10.29 6.40 4.17
N ALA A 71 10.86 7.41 4.83
CA ALA A 71 11.60 7.27 6.08
C ALA A 71 10.69 6.81 7.22
N ALA A 72 9.46 7.33 7.30
CA ALA A 72 8.46 6.90 8.26
C ALA A 72 8.04 5.44 8.02
N ALA A 73 7.84 5.04 6.76
CA ALA A 73 7.55 3.66 6.39
C ALA A 73 8.71 2.71 6.74
N GLU A 74 9.96 3.12 6.47
CA GLU A 74 11.14 2.35 6.82
C GLU A 74 11.29 2.21 8.35
N THR A 75 11.05 3.28 9.09
CA THR A 75 11.05 3.27 10.56
C THR A 75 10.00 2.30 11.09
N ARG A 76 8.77 2.33 10.56
CA ARG A 76 7.71 1.38 10.91
C ARG A 76 8.08 -0.06 10.56
N ARG A 77 8.73 -0.28 9.41
CA ARG A 77 9.24 -1.61 9.01
C ARG A 77 10.26 -2.12 10.01
N ARG A 78 11.25 -1.29 10.37
CA ARG A 78 12.29 -1.61 11.35
C ARG A 78 11.70 -1.94 12.72
N GLN A 79 10.75 -1.14 13.19
CA GLN A 79 10.01 -1.38 14.43
C GLN A 79 9.22 -2.70 14.37
N GLY A 80 8.53 -2.97 13.25
CA GLY A 80 7.78 -4.20 13.03
C GLY A 80 8.65 -5.45 13.12
N LEU A 81 9.80 -5.47 12.45
CA LEU A 81 10.76 -6.58 12.55
C LEU A 81 11.34 -6.71 13.96
N ALA A 82 11.59 -5.60 14.66
CA ALA A 82 12.03 -5.61 16.05
C ALA A 82 11.00 -6.26 17.00
N ILE A 83 9.69 -6.10 16.75
CA ILE A 83 8.64 -6.78 17.54
C ILE A 83 8.78 -8.31 17.42
N PHE A 84 8.96 -8.82 16.21
CA PHE A 84 9.15 -10.26 15.99
C PHE A 84 10.45 -10.76 16.63
N ARG A 85 11.55 -10.00 16.51
CA ARG A 85 12.82 -10.31 17.17
C ARG A 85 12.66 -10.36 18.69
N LYS A 86 11.97 -9.40 19.29
CA LYS A 86 11.66 -9.36 20.74
C LYS A 86 10.84 -10.58 21.20
N ARG A 87 9.98 -11.14 20.33
CA ARG A 87 9.23 -12.37 20.60
C ARG A 87 10.08 -13.65 20.45
N GLY A 88 11.38 -13.53 20.18
CA GLY A 88 12.30 -14.65 20.02
C GLY A 88 12.20 -15.34 18.66
N MET A 89 11.76 -14.63 17.62
CA MET A 89 11.76 -15.16 16.25
C MET A 89 13.21 -15.15 15.70
N PRO A 90 13.72 -16.29 15.18
CA PRO A 90 15.07 -16.37 14.62
C PRO A 90 15.19 -15.61 13.28
N GLU A 91 16.40 -15.19 12.93
CA GLU A 91 16.64 -14.30 11.78
C GLU A 91 16.19 -14.90 10.43
N TRP A 92 16.32 -16.22 10.24
CA TRP A 92 15.81 -16.88 9.03
C TRP A 92 14.29 -16.80 8.89
N ALA A 93 13.55 -16.76 10.01
CA ALA A 93 12.09 -16.63 10.01
C ALA A 93 11.67 -15.17 9.86
N LEU A 94 12.46 -14.23 10.42
CA LEU A 94 12.32 -12.80 10.13
C LEU A 94 12.48 -12.51 8.65
N GLY A 95 13.45 -13.14 7.98
CA GLY A 95 13.63 -13.04 6.53
C GLY A 95 12.37 -13.48 5.73
N ILE A 96 11.71 -14.56 6.16
CA ILE A 96 10.44 -14.99 5.56
C ILE A 96 9.35 -13.94 5.77
N VAL A 97 9.22 -13.41 6.99
CA VAL A 97 8.21 -12.38 7.28
C VAL A 97 8.46 -11.14 6.44
N ALA A 98 9.70 -10.70 6.30
CA ALA A 98 10.08 -9.55 5.51
C ALA A 98 9.72 -9.74 4.03
N ASP A 99 10.10 -10.88 3.44
CA ASP A 99 9.78 -11.24 2.05
C ASP A 99 8.26 -11.29 1.80
N VAL A 100 7.51 -11.94 2.68
CA VAL A 100 6.04 -12.00 2.57
C VAL A 100 5.43 -10.60 2.67
N CYS A 101 5.93 -9.75 3.57
CA CYS A 101 5.45 -8.38 3.68
C CYS A 101 5.69 -7.59 2.39
N ASP A 102 6.84 -7.78 1.76
CA ASP A 102 7.19 -7.12 0.49
C ASP A 102 6.29 -7.59 -0.65
N ARG A 103 6.02 -8.90 -0.75
CA ARG A 103 5.13 -9.46 -1.77
C ARG A 103 3.67 -9.02 -1.63
N HIS A 104 3.21 -8.80 -0.40
CA HIS A 104 1.84 -8.32 -0.13
C HIS A 104 1.71 -6.81 -0.10
N GLY A 105 2.82 -6.05 -0.17
CA GLY A 105 2.81 -4.60 -0.05
C GLY A 105 2.32 -4.12 1.34
N VAL A 106 2.62 -4.86 2.40
CA VAL A 106 2.18 -4.56 3.78
C VAL A 106 3.35 -4.33 4.71
N CYS A 107 3.13 -3.57 5.79
CA CYS A 107 4.19 -3.32 6.78
C CYS A 107 4.29 -4.46 7.81
N PRO A 108 5.50 -4.94 8.17
CA PRO A 108 5.69 -5.93 9.24
C PRO A 108 5.07 -5.52 10.59
N SER A 109 5.01 -4.22 10.90
CA SER A 109 4.34 -3.71 12.12
C SER A 109 2.87 -4.12 12.18
N ASP A 110 2.20 -4.08 11.02
CA ASP A 110 0.77 -4.31 10.91
C ASP A 110 0.48 -5.82 10.88
N VAL A 111 1.39 -6.61 10.30
CA VAL A 111 1.36 -8.08 10.38
C VAL A 111 1.54 -8.55 11.82
N ALA A 112 2.43 -7.92 12.59
CA ALA A 112 2.64 -8.21 14.02
C ALA A 112 1.45 -7.83 14.92
N GLY A 113 0.58 -6.92 14.45
CA GLY A 113 -0.58 -6.39 15.16
C GLY A 113 -1.83 -7.28 15.13
N SER A 114 -2.90 -6.79 15.76
CA SER A 114 -4.18 -7.51 15.92
C SER A 114 -5.13 -7.36 14.73
N THR A 115 -4.95 -6.33 13.89
CA THR A 115 -5.83 -5.94 12.77
C THR A 115 -6.15 -7.10 11.83
N ARG A 116 -7.45 -7.23 11.51
CA ARG A 116 -8.02 -8.31 10.68
C ARG A 116 -8.31 -7.90 9.24
N PHE A 117 -7.64 -6.86 8.74
CA PHE A 117 -7.74 -6.44 7.34
C PHE A 117 -7.26 -7.57 6.43
N ARG A 118 -8.01 -7.85 5.36
CA ARG A 118 -7.86 -9.07 4.54
C ARG A 118 -6.43 -9.26 4.00
N PRO A 119 -5.75 -8.27 3.40
CA PRO A 119 -4.34 -8.37 3.02
C PRO A 119 -3.39 -8.74 4.16
N LEU A 120 -3.55 -8.13 5.35
CA LEU A 120 -2.72 -8.45 6.52
C LEU A 120 -2.94 -9.87 7.03
N VAL A 121 -4.19 -10.35 7.00
CA VAL A 121 -4.52 -11.73 7.40
C VAL A 121 -3.90 -12.72 6.43
N GLN A 122 -3.92 -12.42 5.12
CA GLN A 122 -3.33 -13.27 4.09
C GLN A 122 -1.81 -13.32 4.22
N ALA A 123 -1.14 -12.18 4.36
CA ALA A 123 0.30 -12.10 4.60
C ALA A 123 0.71 -12.86 5.87
N ARG A 124 -0.06 -12.71 6.96
CA ARG A 124 0.20 -13.43 8.22
C ARG A 124 0.07 -14.95 8.06
N SER A 125 -1.00 -15.39 7.40
CA SER A 125 -1.28 -16.81 7.17
C SER A 125 -0.21 -17.46 6.32
N GLU A 126 0.26 -16.75 5.29
CA GLU A 126 1.37 -17.17 4.44
C GLU A 126 2.70 -17.24 5.19
N ALA A 127 3.04 -16.20 5.96
CA ALA A 127 4.28 -16.18 6.75
C ALA A 127 4.32 -17.33 7.76
N MET A 128 3.20 -17.61 8.46
CA MET A 128 3.09 -18.77 9.37
C MET A 128 3.32 -20.09 8.62
N TYR A 129 2.68 -20.26 7.46
CA TYR A 129 2.82 -21.46 6.64
C TYR A 129 4.27 -21.66 6.18
N LEU A 130 4.92 -20.63 5.63
CA LEU A 130 6.29 -20.73 5.12
C LEU A 130 7.29 -21.02 6.24
N VAL A 131 7.11 -20.42 7.41
CA VAL A 131 7.94 -20.72 8.60
C VAL A 131 7.78 -22.19 9.01
N LYS A 132 6.55 -22.70 9.06
CA LYS A 132 6.28 -24.11 9.35
C LYS A 132 6.82 -25.05 8.27
N SER A 133 6.71 -24.67 7.00
CA SER A 133 7.21 -25.42 5.85
C SER A 133 8.73 -25.56 5.88
N LYS A 134 9.44 -24.48 6.25
CA LYS A 134 10.91 -24.49 6.31
C LYS A 134 11.43 -25.30 7.50
N LYS A 135 10.74 -25.28 8.64
CA LYS A 135 11.11 -26.09 9.80
C LYS A 135 9.89 -26.79 10.41
N PRO A 136 9.52 -27.99 9.90
CA PRO A 136 8.35 -28.73 10.37
C PRO A 136 8.41 -29.13 11.84
N SER A 137 9.60 -29.23 12.44
CA SER A 137 9.79 -29.55 13.86
C SER A 137 9.34 -28.45 14.83
N LEU A 138 9.07 -27.23 14.35
CA LEU A 138 8.55 -26.15 15.21
C LEU A 138 7.13 -26.44 15.68
N SER A 139 6.85 -26.20 16.96
CA SER A 139 5.49 -26.33 17.48
C SER A 139 4.60 -25.20 16.96
N ASN A 140 3.31 -25.51 16.73
CA ASN A 140 2.34 -24.50 16.29
C ASN A 140 2.14 -23.41 17.36
N SER A 141 2.25 -23.76 18.64
CA SER A 141 2.25 -22.80 19.75
C SER A 141 3.41 -21.81 19.67
N GLN A 142 4.61 -22.26 19.31
CA GLN A 142 5.78 -21.38 19.18
C GLN A 142 5.61 -20.40 18.01
N ILE A 143 5.15 -20.90 16.86
CA ILE A 143 4.85 -20.04 15.70
C ILE A 143 3.76 -19.04 16.09
N ALA A 144 2.67 -19.48 16.72
CA ALA A 144 1.60 -18.60 17.16
C ALA A 144 2.08 -17.49 18.11
N ARG A 145 2.95 -17.83 19.06
CA ARG A 145 3.58 -16.87 19.98
C ARG A 145 4.37 -15.79 19.24
N TRP A 146 5.15 -16.14 18.22
CA TRP A 146 5.87 -15.14 17.43
C TRP A 146 4.94 -14.13 16.73
N PHE A 147 3.75 -14.57 16.32
CA PHE A 147 2.74 -13.68 15.72
C PHE A 147 1.77 -13.06 16.74
N GLY A 148 1.95 -13.32 18.03
CA GLY A 148 1.05 -12.82 19.09
C GLY A 148 -0.36 -13.40 18.99
N ARG A 149 -0.48 -14.69 18.66
CA ARG A 149 -1.74 -15.39 18.44
C ARG A 149 -1.81 -16.68 19.26
N ASP A 150 -3.04 -17.18 19.42
CA ASP A 150 -3.28 -18.50 19.99
C ASP A 150 -2.93 -19.60 19.00
N ASN A 151 -2.57 -20.77 19.52
CA ASN A 151 -2.21 -21.94 18.71
C ASN A 151 -3.32 -22.30 17.70
N THR A 152 -4.58 -22.33 18.14
CA THR A 152 -5.74 -22.62 17.28
C THR A 152 -5.91 -21.60 16.15
N THR A 153 -5.57 -20.33 16.40
CA THR A 153 -5.59 -19.27 15.39
C THR A 153 -4.48 -19.48 14.35
N ALA A 154 -3.29 -19.88 14.77
CA ALA A 154 -2.19 -20.19 13.84
C ALA A 154 -2.52 -21.42 12.98
N LEU A 155 -3.06 -22.48 13.58
CA LEU A 155 -3.53 -23.67 12.86
C LEU A 155 -4.57 -23.32 11.79
N HIS A 156 -5.61 -22.59 12.18
CA HIS A 156 -6.65 -22.16 11.26
C HIS A 156 -6.10 -21.27 10.14
N SER A 157 -5.16 -20.37 10.45
CA SER A 157 -4.53 -19.48 9.47
C SER A 157 -3.73 -20.27 8.42
N MET A 158 -2.90 -21.22 8.86
CA MET A 158 -2.14 -22.09 7.96
C MET A 158 -3.04 -22.97 7.10
N ALA A 159 -4.08 -23.56 7.70
CA ALA A 159 -5.04 -24.38 6.99
C ALA A 159 -5.79 -23.57 5.92
N ARG A 160 -6.21 -22.34 6.23
CA ARG A 160 -6.83 -21.43 5.25
C ARG A 160 -5.88 -21.00 4.14
N TYR A 161 -4.59 -20.87 4.44
CA TYR A 161 -3.59 -20.63 3.41
C TYR A 161 -3.53 -21.81 2.43
N GLN A 162 -3.44 -23.03 2.95
CA GLN A 162 -3.39 -24.27 2.16
C GLN A 162 -4.60 -24.47 1.27
N GLU A 163 -5.81 -24.29 1.82
CA GLU A 163 -7.06 -24.37 1.06
C GLU A 163 -7.09 -23.36 -0.08
N ARG A 164 -6.62 -22.13 0.16
CA ARG A 164 -6.65 -21.05 -0.83
C ARG A 164 -5.60 -21.22 -1.94
N THR A 165 -4.43 -21.76 -1.63
CA THR A 165 -3.30 -21.86 -2.58
C THR A 165 -3.11 -23.26 -3.16
N GLY A 166 -3.77 -24.28 -2.60
CA GLY A 166 -3.51 -25.68 -2.93
C GLY A 166 -2.18 -26.21 -2.39
N ALA A 167 -1.54 -25.49 -1.46
CA ALA A 167 -0.24 -25.89 -0.92
C ALA A 167 -0.32 -27.17 -0.05
N PRO A 168 0.77 -27.95 0.06
CA PRO A 168 0.80 -29.18 0.84
C PRO A 168 0.27 -29.05 2.27
N LYS A 169 -0.46 -30.08 2.73
CA LYS A 169 -1.00 -30.14 4.10
C LYS A 169 0.10 -30.41 5.14
N LEU A 170 0.63 -29.35 5.71
CA LEU A 170 1.58 -29.31 6.83
C LEU A 170 0.93 -29.43 8.21
N VAL A 171 -0.38 -29.20 8.31
CA VAL A 171 -1.14 -29.28 9.56
C VAL A 171 -2.35 -30.17 9.35
N GLY A 172 -2.55 -31.15 10.24
CA GLY A 172 -3.74 -32.00 10.25
C GLY A 172 -4.99 -31.29 10.79
N TYR A 173 -5.08 -29.96 10.63
CA TYR A 173 -6.22 -29.20 11.10
C TYR A 173 -7.33 -29.25 10.07
N ASP A 174 -8.41 -29.95 10.41
CA ASP A 174 -9.59 -30.07 9.58
C ASP A 174 -10.48 -28.82 9.73
N ILE A 175 -10.55 -28.03 8.65
CA ILE A 175 -11.37 -26.82 8.59
C ILE A 175 -12.84 -27.20 8.38
N ASP A 176 -13.12 -28.29 7.68
CA ASP A 176 -14.45 -28.65 7.20
C ASP A 176 -15.31 -29.15 8.35
N THR A 177 -14.77 -30.00 9.23
CA THR A 177 -15.49 -30.41 10.46
C THR A 177 -15.81 -29.23 11.37
N LYS A 178 -14.98 -28.19 11.46
CA LYS A 178 -15.33 -26.98 12.21
C LYS A 178 -16.44 -26.17 11.56
N ARG A 179 -16.45 -26.05 10.23
CA ARG A 179 -17.53 -25.37 9.51
C ARG A 179 -18.85 -26.09 9.67
N LEU A 180 -18.85 -27.41 9.53
CA LEU A 180 -20.05 -28.25 9.74
C LEU A 180 -20.63 -28.06 11.14
N ARG A 181 -19.78 -28.03 12.18
CA ARG A 181 -20.20 -27.74 13.57
C ARG A 181 -20.75 -26.32 13.76
N GLN A 182 -20.25 -25.33 13.03
CA GLN A 182 -20.78 -23.96 13.10
C GLN A 182 -22.12 -23.84 12.37
N ALA A 183 -22.26 -24.47 11.20
CA ALA A 183 -23.51 -24.49 10.44
C ALA A 183 -24.63 -25.17 11.24
N ALA A 184 -24.34 -26.32 11.87
CA ALA A 184 -25.29 -27.06 12.71
C ALA A 184 -25.71 -26.33 14.00
N LYS A 185 -25.01 -25.25 14.39
CA LYS A 185 -25.38 -24.40 15.53
C LYS A 185 -26.21 -23.17 15.12
N GLN A 186 -26.30 -22.89 13.82
CA GLN A 186 -27.02 -21.74 13.27
C GLN A 186 -28.39 -22.13 12.69
N SER A 187 -28.64 -23.44 12.53
CA SER A 187 -29.94 -24.06 12.29
C SER A 187 -30.65 -24.38 13.58
#